data_AF-A0A968H0P6-F1
#
_entry.id   AF-A0A968H0P6-F1
#
_cell.length_a   1.000
_cell.length_b   1.000
_cell.length_c   1.000
_cell.angle_alpha   90.00
_cell.angle_beta   90.00
_cell.angle_gamma   90.00
#
_symmetry.space_group_name_H-M   'P 1'
#
loop_
_entity.id
_entity.type
_entity.pdbx_description
1 polymer ?
#
loop_
_entity_poly.entity_id
_entity_poly.type
_entity_poly.pdbx_seq_one_letter_code
_entity_poly.pdbx_strand_id
1 'polypeptide(L)'
;MAASRPSAAPPGIDVVGPAVDGTELILTPEALAFVGLLQRRFGEPRRHLLERRRGRQAEIDAGAPLQLLPETASIRADPSWRVAEPPPDLLDRRVEITGPAEPKMMINALNSGARVFMADFEDALSPTWANVVGGQAACFEAVRGTLAFDSPEGKSYRLGEHVATLLVRPRGWHLPEAHVRVDGEPMSASLFDFGLYAFHNIQERIERGTGLYLYLPKLQSHLEARLWNEVFDWVEAELGVPRGTIRATVLIETIHAAFEMEEILFELRDHSSGLNAGRWDYLFSCIKTFRGERAQVLPDRGQVTMTVPFMRAYTERLVLTCHRRGA
;
A
#
# COMPACT_ATOMS: atom_id res chain seq x y z
N MET A 1 17.05 33.37 -8.04
CA MET A 1 18.11 32.37 -8.32
C MET A 1 17.45 31.24 -9.07
N ALA A 2 17.90 30.93 -10.28
CA ALA A 2 17.32 29.85 -11.07
C ALA A 2 17.63 28.52 -10.35
N ALA A 3 16.59 27.76 -10.00
CA ALA A 3 16.74 26.43 -9.45
C ALA A 3 17.59 25.60 -10.42
N SER A 4 18.69 25.05 -9.93
CA SER A 4 19.52 24.11 -10.68
C SER A 4 18.66 22.96 -11.13
N ARG A 5 18.71 22.62 -12.43
CA ARG A 5 18.11 21.37 -12.90
C ARG A 5 18.79 20.22 -12.14
N PRO A 6 18.03 19.22 -11.67
CA PRO A 6 18.64 18.04 -11.06
C PRO A 6 19.67 17.43 -12.02
N SER A 7 20.70 16.80 -11.44
CA SER A 7 21.64 15.91 -12.13
C SER A 7 20.92 15.11 -13.22
N ALA A 8 21.54 14.97 -14.40
CA ALA A 8 20.92 14.30 -15.55
C ALA A 8 20.28 12.98 -15.12
N ALA A 9 18.98 12.82 -15.42
CA ALA A 9 18.23 11.65 -15.05
C ALA A 9 18.87 10.39 -15.67
N PRO A 10 18.79 9.22 -15.00
CA PRO A 10 19.36 7.99 -15.52
C PRO A 10 18.82 7.64 -16.91
N PRO A 11 19.55 6.86 -17.73
CA PRO A 11 19.12 6.49 -19.07
C PRO A 11 17.72 5.85 -19.11
N GLY A 12 16.85 6.42 -19.93
CA GLY A 12 15.46 5.97 -20.09
C GLY A 12 14.51 6.41 -18.99
N ILE A 13 14.92 7.35 -18.12
CA ILE A 13 14.05 7.91 -17.07
C ILE A 13 13.87 9.41 -17.31
N ASP A 14 12.63 9.83 -17.51
CA ASP A 14 12.27 11.24 -17.68
C ASP A 14 11.40 11.71 -16.52
N VAL A 15 11.93 12.65 -15.73
CA VAL A 15 11.14 13.39 -14.73
C VAL A 15 10.54 14.61 -15.42
N VAL A 16 9.25 14.54 -15.73
CA VAL A 16 8.49 15.62 -16.39
C VAL A 16 7.72 16.50 -15.41
N GLY A 17 7.69 16.12 -14.12
CA GLY A 17 7.14 16.93 -13.05
C GLY A 17 7.97 18.20 -12.78
N PRO A 18 7.35 19.30 -12.33
CA PRO A 18 8.08 20.51 -11.96
C PRO A 18 8.95 20.24 -10.72
N ALA A 19 9.99 21.06 -10.52
CA ALA A 19 10.70 21.07 -9.25
C ALA A 19 9.76 21.55 -8.13
N VAL A 20 9.70 20.76 -7.07
CA VAL A 20 8.89 20.99 -5.85
C VAL A 20 9.74 20.75 -4.61
N ASP A 21 9.26 21.18 -3.45
CA ASP A 21 9.95 20.93 -2.18
C ASP A 21 10.20 19.43 -1.99
N GLY A 22 11.43 19.07 -1.59
CA GLY A 22 11.87 17.68 -1.44
C GLY A 22 12.42 17.03 -2.71
N THR A 23 12.35 17.68 -3.89
CA THR A 23 12.84 17.11 -5.17
C THR A 23 14.29 16.64 -5.08
N GLU A 24 15.21 17.50 -4.63
CA GLU A 24 16.64 17.18 -4.58
C GLU A 24 16.97 16.07 -3.57
N LEU A 25 16.18 15.97 -2.49
CA LEU A 25 16.34 14.96 -1.46
C LEU A 25 15.83 13.59 -1.91
N ILE A 26 14.67 13.56 -2.57
CA ILE A 26 13.94 12.32 -2.87
C ILE A 26 14.26 11.77 -4.25
N LEU A 27 14.43 12.63 -5.25
CA LEU A 27 14.62 12.24 -6.64
C LEU A 27 16.10 12.29 -7.04
N THR A 28 16.95 11.67 -6.21
CA THR A 28 18.37 11.51 -6.54
C THR A 28 18.54 10.59 -7.76
N PRO A 29 19.65 10.71 -8.51
CA PRO A 29 19.91 9.81 -9.64
C PRO A 29 19.83 8.33 -9.28
N GLU A 30 20.30 7.94 -8.10
CA GLU A 30 20.30 6.56 -7.61
C GLU A 30 18.88 6.09 -7.27
N ALA A 31 18.09 6.93 -6.59
CA ALA A 31 16.69 6.64 -6.29
C ALA A 31 15.86 6.48 -7.57
N LEU A 32 16.07 7.38 -8.55
CA LEU A 32 15.44 7.30 -9.86
C LEU A 32 15.84 6.03 -10.61
N ALA A 33 17.13 5.68 -10.61
CA ALA A 33 17.61 4.45 -11.24
C ALA A 33 16.95 3.22 -10.63
N PHE A 34 16.85 3.17 -9.29
CA PHE A 34 16.21 2.08 -8.56
C PHE A 34 14.72 1.92 -8.91
N VAL A 35 13.95 3.00 -8.88
CA VAL A 35 12.52 2.93 -9.26
C VAL A 35 12.33 2.64 -10.76
N GLY A 36 13.28 3.04 -11.61
CA GLY A 36 13.35 2.63 -13.00
C GLY A 36 13.51 1.12 -13.19
N LEU A 37 14.37 0.47 -12.39
CA LEU A 37 14.53 -0.99 -12.38
C LEU A 37 13.24 -1.69 -11.94
N LEU A 38 12.58 -1.18 -10.88
CA LEU A 38 11.28 -1.69 -10.45
C LEU A 38 10.24 -1.65 -11.57
N GLN A 39 10.11 -0.50 -12.24
CA GLN A 39 9.16 -0.33 -13.34
C GLN A 39 9.45 -1.27 -14.50
N ARG A 40 10.71 -1.42 -14.91
CA ARG A 40 11.10 -2.33 -15.99
C ARG A 40 10.81 -3.79 -15.66
N ARG A 41 11.00 -4.19 -14.40
CA ARG A 41 10.80 -5.57 -13.95
C ARG A 41 9.33 -5.93 -13.73
N PHE A 42 8.56 -5.03 -13.11
CA PHE A 42 7.22 -5.34 -12.61
C PHE A 42 6.08 -4.56 -13.28
N GLY A 43 6.40 -3.56 -14.10
CA GLY A 43 5.41 -2.74 -14.80
C GLY A 43 4.55 -3.52 -15.79
N GLU A 44 5.14 -4.48 -16.53
CA GLU A 44 4.40 -5.36 -17.43
C GLU A 44 3.56 -6.41 -16.68
N PRO A 45 4.10 -7.20 -15.72
CA PRO A 45 3.30 -8.09 -14.88
C PRO A 45 2.09 -7.39 -14.24
N ARG A 46 2.27 -6.17 -13.71
CA ARG A 46 1.19 -5.33 -13.19
C ARG A 46 0.12 -5.04 -14.25
N ARG A 47 0.51 -4.62 -15.45
CA ARG A 47 -0.45 -4.34 -16.55
C ARG A 47 -1.25 -5.59 -16.92
N HIS A 48 -0.60 -6.75 -16.98
CA HIS A 48 -1.28 -8.02 -17.23
C HIS A 48 -2.34 -8.34 -16.16
N LEU A 49 -2.04 -8.10 -14.88
CA LEU A 49 -3.04 -8.27 -13.80
C LEU A 49 -4.22 -7.30 -13.94
N LEU A 50 -3.98 -6.05 -14.36
CA LEU A 50 -5.07 -5.09 -14.62
C LEU A 50 -5.94 -5.51 -15.81
N GLU A 51 -5.37 -6.14 -16.83
CA GLU A 51 -6.12 -6.74 -17.93
C GLU A 51 -6.94 -7.94 -17.45
N ARG A 52 -6.37 -8.80 -16.59
CA ARG A 52 -7.10 -9.90 -15.95
C ARG A 52 -8.29 -9.41 -15.13
N ARG A 53 -8.20 -8.27 -14.44
CA ARG A 53 -9.36 -7.66 -13.76
C ARG A 53 -10.51 -7.38 -14.75
N ARG A 54 -10.19 -6.88 -15.96
CA ARG A 54 -11.20 -6.60 -17.00
C ARG A 54 -11.83 -7.90 -17.50
N GLY A 55 -11.02 -8.93 -17.77
CA GLY A 55 -11.49 -10.25 -18.17
C GLY A 55 -12.43 -10.86 -17.13
N ARG A 56 -11.99 -10.86 -15.86
CA ARG A 56 -12.80 -11.38 -14.75
C ARG A 56 -14.10 -10.62 -14.57
N GLN A 57 -14.08 -9.30 -14.74
CA GLN A 57 -15.30 -8.51 -14.69
C GLN A 57 -16.27 -8.85 -15.82
N ALA A 58 -15.77 -9.06 -17.05
CA ALA A 58 -16.61 -9.46 -18.18
C ALA A 58 -17.27 -10.83 -17.96
N GLU A 59 -16.56 -11.77 -17.34
CA GLU A 59 -17.13 -13.07 -16.93
C GLU A 59 -18.27 -12.88 -15.92
N ILE A 60 -18.08 -12.03 -14.90
CA ILE A 60 -19.12 -11.74 -13.89
C ILE A 60 -20.33 -11.07 -14.53
N ASP A 61 -20.11 -10.13 -15.45
CA ASP A 61 -21.20 -9.48 -16.19
C ASP A 61 -21.98 -10.50 -17.07
N ALA A 62 -21.31 -11.57 -17.52
CA ALA A 62 -21.92 -12.69 -18.24
C ALA A 62 -22.56 -13.76 -17.31
N GLY A 63 -22.59 -13.52 -16.00
CA GLY A 63 -23.26 -14.38 -15.01
C GLY A 63 -22.33 -15.37 -14.28
N ALA A 64 -21.00 -15.27 -14.46
CA ALA A 64 -20.08 -16.08 -13.68
C ALA A 64 -20.15 -15.71 -12.18
N PRO A 65 -20.25 -16.68 -11.26
CA PRO A 65 -20.32 -16.39 -9.84
C PRO A 65 -18.96 -15.96 -9.28
N LEU A 66 -18.99 -15.16 -8.21
CA LEU A 66 -17.86 -15.04 -7.28
C LEU A 66 -17.96 -16.15 -6.24
N GLN A 67 -16.91 -16.97 -6.17
CA GLN A 67 -16.84 -18.14 -5.31
C GLN A 67 -15.39 -18.41 -4.92
N LEU A 68 -15.23 -19.29 -3.94
CA LEU A 68 -13.92 -19.82 -3.60
C LEU A 68 -13.34 -20.61 -4.78
N LEU A 69 -12.07 -20.38 -5.07
CA LEU A 69 -11.38 -21.03 -6.17
C LEU A 69 -11.14 -22.52 -5.86
N PRO A 70 -11.63 -23.46 -6.68
CA PRO A 70 -11.34 -24.89 -6.50
C PRO A 70 -9.85 -25.21 -6.62
N GLU A 71 -9.13 -24.53 -7.51
CA GLU A 71 -7.72 -24.75 -7.80
C GLU A 71 -6.79 -24.45 -6.61
N THR A 72 -7.22 -23.59 -5.68
CA THR A 72 -6.47 -23.25 -4.46
C THR A 72 -7.06 -23.90 -3.20
N ALA A 73 -7.96 -24.88 -3.35
CA ALA A 73 -8.59 -25.54 -2.21
C ALA A 73 -7.57 -26.20 -1.26
N SER A 74 -6.44 -26.68 -1.78
CA SER A 74 -5.35 -27.27 -0.99
C SER A 74 -4.73 -26.27 0.00
N ILE A 75 -4.57 -25.00 -0.39
CA ILE A 75 -4.07 -23.93 0.49
C ILE A 75 -5.02 -23.76 1.68
N ARG A 76 -6.32 -23.70 1.43
CA ARG A 76 -7.34 -23.53 2.47
C ARG A 76 -7.50 -24.76 3.36
N ALA A 77 -7.31 -25.95 2.79
CA ALA A 77 -7.46 -27.22 3.51
C ALA A 77 -6.27 -27.50 4.42
N ASP A 78 -5.06 -27.09 4.06
CA ASP A 78 -3.84 -27.32 4.84
C ASP A 78 -3.83 -26.46 6.13
N PRO A 79 -3.90 -27.07 7.33
CA PRO A 79 -3.84 -26.34 8.59
C PRO A 79 -2.40 -26.06 9.07
N SER A 80 -1.38 -26.59 8.40
CA SER A 80 0.00 -26.55 8.87
C SER A 80 0.70 -25.23 8.61
N TRP A 81 0.32 -24.51 7.55
CA TRP A 81 0.96 -23.24 7.23
C TRP A 81 0.37 -22.07 8.02
N ARG A 82 1.26 -21.13 8.34
CA ARG A 82 0.98 -19.84 8.99
C ARG A 82 1.76 -18.73 8.26
N VAL A 83 1.35 -17.49 8.47
CA VAL A 83 2.19 -16.35 8.10
C VAL A 83 3.36 -16.23 9.08
N ALA A 84 4.38 -15.49 8.68
CA ALA A 84 5.51 -15.16 9.55
C ALA A 84 5.05 -14.36 10.77
N GLU A 85 5.74 -14.55 11.90
CA GLU A 85 5.38 -13.88 13.14
C GLU A 85 5.48 -12.35 12.99
N PRO A 86 4.50 -11.59 13.52
CA PRO A 86 4.54 -10.14 13.48
C PRO A 86 5.76 -9.62 14.26
N PRO A 87 6.49 -8.61 13.73
CA PRO A 87 7.58 -7.99 14.45
C PRO A 87 7.10 -7.29 15.74
N PRO A 88 7.99 -7.05 16.73
CA PRO A 88 7.60 -6.56 18.05
C PRO A 88 6.75 -5.28 18.05
N ASP A 89 7.03 -4.38 17.12
CA ASP A 89 6.34 -3.10 16.92
C ASP A 89 4.94 -3.22 16.27
N LEU A 90 4.58 -4.41 15.77
CA LEU A 90 3.28 -4.74 15.20
C LEU A 90 2.48 -5.76 16.04
N LEU A 91 2.96 -6.12 17.24
CA LEU A 91 2.24 -6.99 18.17
C LEU A 91 1.00 -6.31 18.79
N ASP A 92 1.10 -5.02 19.11
CA ASP A 92 -0.01 -4.23 19.66
C ASP A 92 -0.43 -3.14 18.68
N ARG A 93 -1.48 -3.43 17.90
CA ARG A 93 -2.06 -2.54 16.90
C ARG A 93 -3.50 -2.14 17.25
N ARG A 94 -3.81 -2.08 18.55
CA ARG A 94 -5.20 -1.89 19.05
C ARG A 94 -5.91 -0.66 18.49
N VAL A 95 -5.16 0.40 18.19
CA VAL A 95 -5.64 1.64 17.58
C VAL A 95 -4.61 2.11 16.58
N GLU A 96 -5.05 2.31 15.34
CA GLU A 96 -4.27 2.90 14.27
C GLU A 96 -4.96 4.17 13.80
N ILE A 97 -4.19 5.23 13.60
CA ILE A 97 -4.67 6.47 13.00
C ILE A 97 -4.23 6.51 11.52
N THR A 98 -5.08 7.03 10.66
CA THR A 98 -4.81 7.18 9.22
C THR A 98 -4.82 8.65 8.86
N GLY A 99 -3.95 9.08 7.94
CA GLY A 99 -3.94 10.46 7.47
C GLY A 99 -3.00 10.67 6.29
N PRO A 100 -3.16 11.79 5.56
CA PRO A 100 -2.33 12.08 4.40
C PRO A 100 -0.85 12.19 4.78
N ALA A 101 0.03 11.83 3.85
CA ALA A 101 1.48 12.05 3.95
C ALA A 101 1.86 13.54 3.81
N GLU A 102 1.31 14.39 4.67
CA GLU A 102 1.61 15.83 4.75
C GLU A 102 2.32 16.15 6.08
N PRO A 103 3.42 16.94 6.09
CA PRO A 103 4.29 17.11 7.27
C PRO A 103 3.55 17.39 8.59
N LYS A 104 2.67 18.40 8.60
CA LYS A 104 1.90 18.78 9.79
C LYS A 104 0.97 17.65 10.27
N MET A 105 0.29 16.99 9.33
CA MET A 105 -0.66 15.92 9.66
C MET A 105 0.07 14.68 10.17
N MET A 106 1.20 14.34 9.55
CA MET A 106 2.06 13.25 9.99
C MET A 106 2.57 13.48 11.41
N ILE A 107 3.07 14.68 11.75
CA ILE A 107 3.53 14.99 13.12
C ILE A 107 2.39 14.80 14.13
N ASN A 108 1.19 15.31 13.85
CA ASN A 108 0.05 15.16 14.75
C ASN A 108 -0.38 13.70 14.90
N ALA A 109 -0.38 12.92 13.82
CA ALA A 109 -0.76 11.51 13.82
C ALA A 109 0.26 10.65 14.57
N LEU A 110 1.55 10.89 14.34
CA LEU A 110 2.66 10.23 15.05
C LEU A 110 2.63 10.52 16.55
N ASN A 111 2.27 11.74 16.95
CA ASN A 111 2.15 12.16 18.35
C ASN A 111 0.78 11.85 18.99
N SER A 112 -0.13 11.18 18.29
CA SER A 112 -1.54 11.04 18.73
C SER A 112 -1.76 10.08 19.91
N GLY A 113 -0.78 9.24 20.23
CA GLY A 113 -0.92 8.13 21.18
C GLY A 113 -1.51 6.85 20.58
N ALA A 114 -1.87 6.84 19.29
CA ALA A 114 -2.13 5.60 18.56
C ALA A 114 -0.90 4.69 18.55
N ARG A 115 -1.11 3.38 18.37
CA ARG A 115 0.00 2.43 18.24
C ARG A 115 0.67 2.53 16.88
N VAL A 116 -0.14 2.76 15.86
CA VAL A 116 0.29 2.85 14.46
C VAL A 116 -0.26 4.11 13.82
N PHE A 117 0.54 4.73 12.96
CA PHE A 117 0.09 5.72 12.00
C PHE A 117 0.30 5.19 10.58
N MET A 118 -0.79 5.11 9.81
CA MET A 118 -0.73 4.85 8.37
C MET A 118 -0.65 6.19 7.61
N ALA A 119 0.54 6.53 7.14
CA ALA A 119 0.78 7.64 6.24
C ALA A 119 0.29 7.28 4.84
N ASP A 120 -0.65 8.07 4.34
CA ASP A 120 -1.42 7.72 3.16
C ASP A 120 -0.99 8.53 1.94
N PHE A 121 -0.60 7.81 0.88
CA PHE A 121 -0.42 8.36 -0.47
C PHE A 121 -1.62 8.08 -1.37
N GLU A 122 -2.64 7.40 -0.85
CA GLU A 122 -3.77 6.88 -1.58
C GLU A 122 -5.03 7.73 -1.33
N ASP A 123 -6.15 7.16 -0.87
CA ASP A 123 -7.46 7.84 -0.87
C ASP A 123 -7.53 9.15 -0.05
N ALA A 124 -6.70 9.32 0.99
CA ALA A 124 -6.69 10.55 1.78
C ALA A 124 -5.76 11.64 1.22
N LEU A 125 -5.00 11.36 0.17
CA LEU A 125 -4.06 12.30 -0.44
C LEU A 125 -4.43 12.57 -1.90
N SER A 126 -4.71 13.83 -2.23
CA SER A 126 -4.73 14.22 -3.66
C SER A 126 -3.32 14.04 -4.23
N PRO A 127 -3.12 13.18 -5.26
CA PRO A 127 -1.78 12.78 -5.70
C PRO A 127 -1.17 13.81 -6.66
N THR A 128 -1.16 15.08 -6.24
CA THR A 128 -0.40 16.11 -6.92
C THR A 128 1.09 15.81 -6.78
N TRP A 129 1.90 16.22 -7.76
CA TRP A 129 3.35 15.98 -7.72
C TRP A 129 4.00 16.54 -6.45
N ALA A 130 3.61 17.74 -6.03
CA ALA A 130 4.07 18.37 -4.80
C ALA A 130 3.71 17.55 -3.55
N ASN A 131 2.49 17.02 -3.47
CA ASN A 131 2.05 16.20 -2.34
C ASN A 131 2.80 14.87 -2.27
N VAL A 132 3.01 14.21 -3.42
CA VAL A 132 3.70 12.91 -3.45
C VAL A 132 5.18 13.08 -3.09
N VAL A 133 5.91 14.01 -3.75
CA VAL A 133 7.33 14.23 -3.46
C VAL A 133 7.53 14.79 -2.05
N GLY A 134 6.70 15.75 -1.64
CA GLY A 134 6.72 16.31 -0.28
C GLY A 134 6.39 15.27 0.79
N GLY A 135 5.45 14.35 0.52
CA GLY A 135 5.13 13.25 1.43
C GLY A 135 6.26 12.24 1.57
N GLN A 136 7.00 11.96 0.50
CA GLN A 136 8.21 11.13 0.58
C GLN A 136 9.30 11.80 1.42
N ALA A 137 9.50 13.12 1.27
CA ALA A 137 10.40 13.90 2.13
C ALA A 137 9.96 13.86 3.60
N ALA A 138 8.65 14.00 3.86
CA ALA A 138 8.11 13.91 5.21
C ALA A 138 8.33 12.50 5.82
N CYS A 139 8.17 11.44 5.02
CA CYS A 139 8.49 10.07 5.46
C CYS A 139 9.99 9.89 5.76
N PHE A 140 10.87 10.43 4.90
CA PHE A 140 12.32 10.41 5.07
C PHE A 140 12.72 11.03 6.42
N GLU A 141 12.19 12.20 6.73
CA GLU A 141 12.49 12.91 7.97
C GLU A 141 11.81 12.25 9.19
N ALA A 142 10.60 11.71 9.03
CA ALA A 142 9.89 11.04 10.11
C ALA A 142 10.64 9.80 10.59
N VAL A 143 11.15 8.99 9.66
CA VAL A 143 11.97 7.80 9.97
C VAL A 143 13.23 8.19 10.75
N ARG A 144 13.82 9.36 10.43
CA ARG A 144 15.03 9.87 11.09
C ARG A 144 14.74 10.61 12.40
N GLY A 145 13.48 10.84 12.74
CA GLY A 145 13.07 11.60 13.93
C GLY A 145 13.27 13.12 13.78
N THR A 146 13.47 13.62 12.55
CA THR A 146 13.79 15.03 12.28
C THR A 146 12.63 15.81 11.68
N LEU A 147 11.48 15.16 11.42
CA LEU A 147 10.33 15.81 10.81
C LEU A 147 9.86 17.02 11.64
N ALA A 148 9.81 18.16 10.97
CA ALA A 148 9.48 19.44 11.54
C ALA A 148 8.58 20.24 10.61
N PHE A 149 7.65 21.00 11.18
CA PHE A 149 6.82 21.91 10.41
C PHE A 149 6.57 23.20 11.21
N ASP A 150 6.77 24.34 10.58
CA ASP A 150 6.43 25.66 11.13
C ASP A 150 5.29 26.24 10.30
N SER A 151 4.16 26.51 10.95
CA SER A 151 2.98 27.00 10.25
C SER A 151 3.08 28.48 9.91
N PRO A 152 2.38 28.96 8.88
CA PRO A 152 2.33 30.39 8.55
C PRO A 152 1.83 31.27 9.72
N GLU A 153 1.05 30.70 10.63
CA GLU A 153 0.56 31.37 11.85
C GLU A 153 1.57 31.38 13.00
N GLY A 154 2.80 30.92 12.77
CA GLY A 154 3.90 30.93 13.75
C GLY A 154 3.88 29.78 14.76
N LYS A 155 3.15 28.68 14.49
CA LYS A 155 3.16 27.49 15.35
C LYS A 155 4.18 26.47 14.86
N SER A 156 5.05 26.01 15.75
CA SER A 156 6.01 24.94 15.49
C SER A 156 5.48 23.57 15.90
N TYR A 157 5.62 22.59 15.02
CA TYR A 157 5.26 21.19 15.22
C TYR A 157 6.52 20.34 15.05
N ARG A 158 6.77 19.43 15.97
CA ARG A 158 7.92 18.50 15.98
C ARG A 158 7.46 17.14 16.50
N LEU A 159 8.22 16.09 16.18
CA LEU A 159 7.97 14.75 16.73
C LEU A 159 8.28 14.72 18.24
N GLY A 160 7.47 13.98 18.99
CA GLY A 160 7.74 13.66 20.39
C GLY A 160 8.81 12.56 20.53
N GLU A 161 9.19 12.27 21.78
CA GLU A 161 10.16 11.20 22.09
C GLU A 161 9.62 9.79 21.78
N HIS A 162 8.30 9.60 21.97
CA HIS A 162 7.60 8.36 21.69
C HIS A 162 6.48 8.62 20.70
N VAL A 163 6.62 8.05 19.50
CA VAL A 163 5.67 8.20 18.40
C VAL A 163 5.09 6.85 17.97
N ALA A 164 3.94 6.89 17.31
CA ALA A 164 3.32 5.71 16.72
C ALA A 164 4.23 5.05 15.67
N THR A 165 4.12 3.72 15.51
CA THR A 165 4.82 3.00 14.44
C THR A 165 4.30 3.46 13.07
N LEU A 166 5.20 3.94 12.22
CA LEU A 166 4.87 4.40 10.87
C LEU A 166 4.66 3.21 9.92
N LEU A 167 3.51 3.19 9.25
CA LEU A 167 3.19 2.38 8.07
C LEU A 167 2.91 3.31 6.89
N VAL A 168 3.27 2.91 5.67
CA VAL A 168 2.97 3.67 4.45
C VAL A 168 1.94 2.94 3.60
N ARG A 169 0.89 3.65 3.15
CA ARG A 169 -0.07 3.14 2.16
C ARG A 169 0.25 3.74 0.78
N PRO A 170 0.91 3.00 -0.12
CA PRO A 170 1.13 3.46 -1.50
C PRO A 170 -0.18 3.47 -2.29
N ARG A 171 -0.19 4.21 -3.40
CA ARG A 171 -1.31 4.21 -4.36
C ARG A 171 -1.58 2.80 -4.89
N GLY A 172 -2.85 2.46 -5.09
CA GLY A 172 -3.25 1.13 -5.58
C GLY A 172 -2.84 0.86 -7.03
N TRP A 173 -2.81 -0.42 -7.41
CA TRP A 173 -2.24 -0.89 -8.69
C TRP A 173 -2.80 -0.23 -9.95
N HIS A 174 -3.97 0.39 -9.92
CA HIS A 174 -4.60 1.00 -11.08
C HIS A 174 -4.08 2.41 -11.40
N LEU A 175 -3.39 3.07 -10.46
CA LEU A 175 -2.96 4.46 -10.62
C LEU A 175 -1.60 4.58 -11.32
N PRO A 176 -1.45 5.48 -12.32
CA PRO A 176 -0.17 5.86 -12.89
C PRO A 176 0.47 7.04 -12.13
N GLU A 177 1.80 7.12 -12.14
CA GLU A 177 2.56 8.33 -11.83
C GLU A 177 2.99 8.97 -13.16
N ALA A 178 2.29 10.03 -13.57
CA ALA A 178 2.50 10.65 -14.88
C ALA A 178 3.75 11.53 -14.96
N HIS A 179 4.30 11.94 -13.81
CA HIS A 179 5.43 12.85 -13.73
C HIS A 179 6.79 12.15 -13.86
N VAL A 180 6.81 10.82 -13.81
CA VAL A 180 8.01 10.00 -14.05
C VAL A 180 7.70 8.99 -15.13
N ARG A 181 8.43 9.06 -16.23
CA ARG A 181 8.34 8.11 -17.33
C ARG A 181 9.56 7.22 -17.33
N VAL A 182 9.35 5.94 -17.59
CA VAL A 182 10.40 4.95 -17.78
C VAL A 182 10.22 4.36 -19.17
N ASP A 183 11.24 4.53 -20.01
CA ASP A 183 11.26 4.13 -21.41
C ASP A 183 10.05 4.68 -22.21
N GLY A 184 9.67 5.93 -21.90
CA GLY A 184 8.59 6.68 -22.55
C GLY A 184 7.20 6.56 -21.91
N GLU A 185 6.99 5.57 -21.04
CA GLU A 185 5.68 5.25 -20.44
C GLU A 185 5.57 5.74 -18.99
N PRO A 186 4.38 6.23 -18.54
CA PRO A 186 4.15 6.55 -17.13
C PRO A 186 4.43 5.38 -16.20
N MET A 187 5.12 5.65 -15.10
CA MET A 187 5.43 4.64 -14.09
C MET A 187 4.16 4.19 -13.33
N SER A 188 4.17 2.98 -12.76
CA SER A 188 3.18 2.61 -11.76
C SER A 188 3.32 3.48 -10.50
N ALA A 189 2.24 4.14 -10.09
CA ALA A 189 2.22 4.92 -8.85
C ALA A 189 2.56 4.07 -7.62
N SER A 190 2.06 2.83 -7.57
CA SER A 190 2.35 1.87 -6.50
C SER A 190 3.84 1.58 -6.37
N LEU A 191 4.51 1.29 -7.49
CA LEU A 191 5.96 1.02 -7.51
C LEU A 191 6.76 2.29 -7.21
N PHE A 192 6.27 3.47 -7.60
CA PHE A 192 6.93 4.74 -7.33
C PHE A 192 6.88 5.07 -5.83
N ASP A 193 5.69 5.01 -5.23
CA ASP A 193 5.48 5.33 -3.82
C ASP A 193 6.25 4.38 -2.90
N PHE A 194 6.09 3.07 -3.13
CA PHE A 194 6.80 2.05 -2.37
C PHE A 194 8.30 2.09 -2.63
N GLY A 195 8.72 2.20 -3.89
CA GLY A 195 10.12 2.13 -4.28
C GLY A 195 10.94 3.26 -3.68
N LEU A 196 10.43 4.50 -3.73
CA LEU A 196 11.10 5.64 -3.09
C LEU A 196 11.13 5.48 -1.57
N TYR A 197 10.02 5.07 -0.96
CA TYR A 197 9.98 4.86 0.49
C TYR A 197 10.98 3.80 0.94
N ALA A 198 11.06 2.67 0.22
CA ALA A 198 12.01 1.60 0.51
C ALA A 198 13.46 2.03 0.33
N PHE A 199 13.79 2.61 -0.82
CA PHE A 199 15.15 3.05 -1.15
C PHE A 199 15.72 3.99 -0.08
N HIS A 200 14.91 4.94 0.37
CA HIS A 200 15.37 6.00 1.29
C HIS A 200 15.37 5.60 2.76
N ASN A 201 14.61 4.58 3.15
CA ASN A 201 14.30 4.36 4.56
C ASN A 201 14.61 2.95 5.07
N ILE A 202 14.76 1.94 4.23
CA ILE A 202 14.85 0.56 4.71
C ILE A 202 16.07 0.34 5.63
N GLN A 203 17.23 0.88 5.25
CA GLN A 203 18.46 0.74 6.05
C GLN A 203 18.36 1.48 7.38
N GLU A 204 17.93 2.75 7.35
CA GLU A 204 17.71 3.57 8.56
C GLU A 204 16.69 2.92 9.51
N ARG A 205 15.64 2.30 8.97
CA ARG A 205 14.64 1.59 9.78
C ARG A 205 15.25 0.37 10.48
N ILE A 206 16.06 -0.43 9.78
CA ILE A 206 16.76 -1.57 10.37
C ILE A 206 17.75 -1.12 11.45
N GLU A 207 18.54 -0.07 11.18
CA GLU A 207 19.49 0.49 12.15
C GLU A 207 18.80 0.97 13.44
N ARG A 208 17.53 1.39 13.34
CA ARG A 208 16.67 1.76 14.46
C ARG A 208 15.94 0.59 15.12
N GLY A 209 16.14 -0.64 14.64
CA GLY A 209 15.51 -1.83 15.19
C GLY A 209 14.04 -2.02 14.81
N THR A 210 13.59 -1.46 13.69
CA THR A 210 12.25 -1.67 13.11
C THR A 210 12.36 -2.21 11.67
N GLY A 211 11.27 -2.73 11.10
CA GLY A 211 11.21 -3.23 9.71
C GLY A 211 10.81 -2.13 8.73
N LEU A 212 10.27 -2.45 7.55
CA LEU A 212 9.62 -1.48 6.66
C LEU A 212 8.16 -1.88 6.43
N TYR A 213 7.21 -1.02 6.81
CA TYR A 213 5.82 -1.46 6.95
C TYR A 213 4.85 -0.75 6.03
N LEU A 214 3.92 -1.52 5.48
CA LEU A 214 3.03 -1.12 4.42
C LEU A 214 1.57 -1.47 4.71
N TYR A 215 0.69 -0.71 4.07
CA TYR A 215 -0.71 -1.05 3.86
C TYR A 215 -0.98 -1.19 2.35
N LEU A 216 -1.50 -2.34 1.91
CA LEU A 216 -1.71 -2.60 0.48
C LEU A 216 -3.19 -2.45 0.11
N PRO A 217 -3.56 -1.43 -0.69
CA PRO A 217 -4.94 -1.13 -0.99
C PRO A 217 -5.48 -1.86 -2.22
N LYS A 218 -6.80 -2.04 -2.22
CA LYS A 218 -7.63 -2.34 -3.41
C LYS A 218 -7.14 -3.53 -4.26
N LEU A 219 -6.56 -4.55 -3.63
CA LEU A 219 -6.25 -5.81 -4.29
C LEU A 219 -7.53 -6.53 -4.68
N GLN A 220 -7.53 -7.24 -5.82
CA GLN A 220 -8.68 -8.02 -6.30
C GLN A 220 -8.39 -9.52 -6.42
N SER A 221 -7.14 -9.95 -6.31
CA SER A 221 -6.80 -11.37 -6.37
C SER A 221 -5.51 -11.69 -5.60
N HIS A 222 -5.34 -12.95 -5.23
CA HIS A 222 -4.09 -13.46 -4.67
C HIS A 222 -2.90 -13.31 -5.63
N LEU A 223 -3.12 -13.28 -6.94
CA LEU A 223 -2.05 -13.03 -7.92
C LEU A 223 -1.47 -11.61 -7.82
N GLU A 224 -2.27 -10.64 -7.39
CA GLU A 224 -1.78 -9.29 -7.10
C GLU A 224 -1.03 -9.22 -5.78
N ALA A 225 -1.38 -10.07 -4.81
CA ALA A 225 -0.60 -10.26 -3.59
C ALA A 225 0.74 -10.95 -3.91
N ARG A 226 0.75 -11.93 -4.83
CA ARG A 226 1.98 -12.55 -5.35
C ARG A 226 2.89 -11.52 -6.02
N LEU A 227 2.36 -10.63 -6.85
CA LEU A 227 3.16 -9.56 -7.46
C LEU A 227 3.80 -8.67 -6.39
N TRP A 228 3.06 -8.30 -5.34
CA TRP A 228 3.65 -7.57 -4.20
C TRP A 228 4.76 -8.38 -3.52
N ASN A 229 4.56 -9.68 -3.30
CA ASN A 229 5.59 -10.54 -2.73
C ASN A 229 6.86 -10.58 -3.61
N GLU A 230 6.72 -10.73 -4.93
CA GLU A 230 7.86 -10.71 -5.86
C GLU A 230 8.58 -9.36 -5.86
N VAL A 231 7.83 -8.25 -5.73
CA VAL A 231 8.38 -6.90 -5.57
C VAL A 231 9.16 -6.78 -4.27
N PHE A 232 8.63 -7.28 -3.15
CA PHE A 232 9.32 -7.24 -1.85
C PHE A 232 10.59 -8.07 -1.86
N ASP A 233 10.51 -9.32 -2.34
CA ASP A 233 11.65 -10.22 -2.48
C ASP A 233 12.79 -9.59 -3.28
N TRP A 234 12.44 -8.93 -4.39
CA TRP A 234 13.41 -8.25 -5.23
C TRP A 234 14.01 -7.01 -4.54
N VAL A 235 13.19 -6.19 -3.89
CA VAL A 235 13.69 -4.99 -3.17
C VAL A 235 14.59 -5.36 -2.01
N GLU A 236 14.23 -6.40 -1.23
CA GLU A 236 15.06 -6.86 -0.11
C GLU A 236 16.41 -7.36 -0.60
N ALA A 237 16.43 -8.14 -1.69
CA ALA A 237 17.66 -8.62 -2.31
C ALA A 237 18.50 -7.47 -2.89
N GLU A 238 17.87 -6.54 -3.62
CA GLU A 238 18.56 -5.41 -4.29
C GLU A 238 19.15 -4.43 -3.27
N LEU A 239 18.44 -4.17 -2.17
CA LEU A 239 18.91 -3.29 -1.10
C LEU A 239 19.77 -4.02 -0.05
N GLY A 240 20.02 -5.32 -0.22
CA GLY A 240 20.90 -6.11 0.63
C GLY A 240 20.40 -6.32 2.05
N VAL A 241 19.08 -6.43 2.24
CA VAL A 241 18.45 -6.64 3.55
C VAL A 241 17.85 -8.05 3.66
N PRO A 242 17.68 -8.60 4.88
CA PRO A 242 17.11 -9.94 5.06
C PRO A 242 15.68 -10.06 4.53
N ARG A 243 15.31 -11.26 4.06
CA ARG A 243 13.93 -11.56 3.65
C ARG A 243 12.96 -11.37 4.82
N GLY A 244 11.80 -10.74 4.57
CA GLY A 244 10.80 -10.47 5.61
C GLY A 244 11.12 -9.25 6.49
N THR A 245 12.03 -8.38 6.03
CA THR A 245 12.23 -7.02 6.56
C THR A 245 11.02 -6.15 6.22
N ILE A 246 10.48 -6.32 5.02
CA ILE A 246 9.27 -5.64 4.57
C ILE A 246 8.06 -6.39 5.14
N ARG A 247 7.12 -5.65 5.71
CA ARG A 247 5.83 -6.20 6.17
C ARG A 247 4.66 -5.43 5.62
N ALA A 248 3.56 -6.13 5.34
CA ALA A 248 2.39 -5.57 4.69
C ALA A 248 1.09 -6.05 5.36
N THR A 249 0.22 -5.09 5.67
CA THR A 249 -1.19 -5.36 6.00
C THR A 249 -2.03 -5.14 4.75
N VAL A 250 -2.88 -6.10 4.36
CA VAL A 250 -3.70 -5.97 3.14
C VAL A 250 -5.10 -5.48 3.50
N LEU A 251 -5.58 -4.43 2.83
CA LEU A 251 -6.98 -4.04 2.95
C LEU A 251 -7.85 -4.97 2.09
N ILE A 252 -8.70 -5.78 2.73
CA ILE A 252 -9.69 -6.60 2.01
C ILE A 252 -10.90 -5.72 1.69
N GLU A 253 -10.70 -4.72 0.84
CA GLU A 253 -11.69 -3.70 0.53
C GLU A 253 -12.26 -3.85 -0.88
N THR A 254 -12.11 -5.03 -1.48
CA THR A 254 -12.81 -5.41 -2.70
C THR A 254 -13.58 -6.71 -2.48
N ILE A 255 -14.72 -6.85 -3.15
CA ILE A 255 -15.53 -8.07 -3.01
C ILE A 255 -14.78 -9.30 -3.50
N HIS A 256 -13.94 -9.16 -4.53
CA HIS A 256 -13.11 -10.24 -5.05
C HIS A 256 -12.13 -10.76 -3.98
N ALA A 257 -11.40 -9.85 -3.32
CA ALA A 257 -10.43 -10.20 -2.29
C ALA A 257 -11.08 -10.91 -1.08
N ALA A 258 -12.37 -10.67 -0.79
CA ALA A 258 -13.07 -11.39 0.28
C ALA A 258 -13.23 -12.89 0.01
N PHE A 259 -13.18 -13.33 -1.26
CA PHE A 259 -13.17 -14.75 -1.63
C PHE A 259 -11.76 -15.35 -1.70
N GLU A 260 -10.72 -14.54 -1.59
CA GLU A 260 -9.31 -14.97 -1.76
C GLU A 260 -8.43 -14.58 -0.56
N MET A 261 -9.02 -14.34 0.62
CA MET A 261 -8.28 -13.90 1.83
C MET A 261 -7.16 -14.86 2.24
N GLU A 262 -7.42 -16.18 2.21
CA GLU A 262 -6.42 -17.19 2.61
C GLU A 262 -5.28 -17.28 1.59
N GLU A 263 -5.61 -17.18 0.30
CA GLU A 263 -4.63 -17.17 -0.78
C GLU A 263 -3.79 -15.88 -0.77
N ILE A 264 -4.39 -14.72 -0.49
CA ILE A 264 -3.66 -13.45 -0.31
C ILE A 264 -2.65 -13.57 0.84
N LEU A 265 -3.07 -14.11 1.99
CA LEU A 265 -2.15 -14.38 3.10
C LEU A 265 -1.06 -15.38 2.74
N PHE A 266 -1.40 -16.42 1.96
CA PHE A 266 -0.45 -17.44 1.55
C PHE A 266 0.63 -16.89 0.61
N GLU A 267 0.25 -16.09 -0.37
CA GLU A 267 1.17 -15.46 -1.33
C GLU A 267 2.10 -14.45 -0.65
N LEU A 268 1.62 -13.78 0.41
CA LEU A 268 2.39 -12.82 1.21
C LEU A 268 2.92 -13.42 2.53
N ARG A 269 2.91 -14.74 2.73
CA ARG A 269 3.11 -15.35 4.06
C ARG A 269 4.40 -14.91 4.77
N ASP A 270 5.47 -14.64 4.02
CA ASP A 270 6.75 -14.20 4.60
C ASP A 270 6.78 -12.70 4.94
N HIS A 271 5.88 -11.91 4.35
CA HIS A 271 5.79 -10.45 4.48
C HIS A 271 4.46 -9.98 5.10
N SER A 272 3.56 -10.88 5.48
CA SER A 272 2.23 -10.48 5.97
C SER A 272 2.29 -9.99 7.41
N SER A 273 1.50 -8.96 7.70
CA SER A 273 1.13 -8.51 9.05
C SER A 273 -0.40 -8.41 9.20
N GLY A 274 -1.14 -9.29 8.52
CA GLY A 274 -2.60 -9.38 8.67
C GLY A 274 -3.41 -8.70 7.57
N LEU A 275 -4.73 -8.69 7.80
CA LEU A 275 -5.74 -8.13 6.90
C LEU A 275 -6.55 -7.05 7.62
N ASN A 276 -7.04 -6.08 6.87
CA ASN A 276 -7.87 -4.99 7.38
C ASN A 276 -9.25 -5.00 6.72
N ALA A 277 -10.28 -4.69 7.53
CA ALA A 277 -11.64 -4.58 7.05
C ALA A 277 -12.00 -3.13 6.68
N GLY A 278 -12.50 -2.93 5.46
CA GLY A 278 -12.99 -1.64 4.97
C GLY A 278 -14.52 -1.62 4.82
N ARG A 279 -15.12 -0.43 4.89
CA ARG A 279 -16.56 -0.24 4.60
C ARG A 279 -16.79 0.35 3.22
N TRP A 280 -16.34 1.57 2.98
CA TRP A 280 -16.75 2.32 1.79
C TRP A 280 -16.20 1.74 0.49
N ASP A 281 -14.91 1.42 0.43
CA ASP A 281 -14.33 0.76 -0.74
C ASP A 281 -14.92 -0.63 -1.00
N TYR A 282 -15.20 -1.38 0.06
CA TYR A 282 -15.83 -2.70 -0.07
C TYR A 282 -17.23 -2.60 -0.67
N LEU A 283 -18.06 -1.67 -0.17
CA LEU A 283 -19.39 -1.40 -0.73
C LEU A 283 -19.32 -0.87 -2.16
N PHE A 284 -18.40 0.05 -2.44
CA PHE A 284 -18.13 0.54 -3.78
C PHE A 284 -17.75 -0.61 -4.72
N SER A 285 -16.87 -1.52 -4.29
CA SER A 285 -16.49 -2.69 -5.04
C SER A 285 -17.67 -3.62 -5.30
N CYS A 286 -18.54 -3.85 -4.31
CA CYS A 286 -19.75 -4.66 -4.51
C CYS A 286 -20.62 -4.07 -5.63
N ILE A 287 -20.91 -2.77 -5.55
CA ILE A 287 -21.73 -2.07 -6.56
C ILE A 287 -21.08 -2.14 -7.95
N LYS A 288 -19.77 -1.87 -8.04
CA LYS A 288 -19.02 -1.92 -9.29
C LYS A 288 -19.01 -3.32 -9.91
N THR A 289 -18.77 -4.32 -9.09
CA THR A 289 -18.66 -5.72 -9.53
C THR A 289 -19.99 -6.28 -10.01
N PHE A 290 -21.08 -5.97 -9.31
CA PHE A 290 -22.42 -6.48 -9.62
C PHE A 290 -23.29 -5.47 -10.38
N ARG A 291 -22.69 -4.50 -11.07
CA ARG A 291 -23.42 -3.43 -11.79
C ARG A 291 -24.40 -3.92 -12.86
N GLY A 292 -24.22 -5.14 -13.38
CA GLY A 292 -25.12 -5.78 -14.33
C GLY A 292 -26.30 -6.51 -13.69
N GLU A 293 -26.27 -6.77 -12.38
CA GLU A 293 -27.24 -7.59 -11.67
C GLU A 293 -28.30 -6.73 -10.97
N ARG A 294 -29.49 -6.65 -11.56
CA ARG A 294 -30.60 -5.82 -11.02
C ARG A 294 -31.07 -6.28 -9.65
N ALA A 295 -30.88 -7.55 -9.30
CA ALA A 295 -31.25 -8.06 -7.98
C ALA A 295 -30.28 -7.64 -6.85
N GLN A 296 -29.12 -7.06 -7.17
CA GLN A 296 -28.07 -6.72 -6.20
C GLN A 296 -27.91 -5.22 -5.97
N VAL A 297 -28.97 -4.44 -6.19
CA VAL A 297 -28.99 -3.00 -5.85
C VAL A 297 -28.98 -2.83 -4.32
N LEU A 298 -27.98 -2.11 -3.81
CA LEU A 298 -27.87 -1.79 -2.40
C LEU A 298 -28.76 -0.59 -2.03
N PRO A 299 -29.30 -0.55 -0.79
CA PRO A 299 -30.01 0.62 -0.29
C PRO A 299 -29.03 1.78 -0.03
N ASP A 300 -29.55 2.90 0.48
CA ASP A 300 -28.73 4.05 0.88
C ASP A 300 -27.52 3.61 1.71
N ARG A 301 -26.34 4.07 1.30
CA ARG A 301 -25.05 3.65 1.88
C ARG A 301 -24.97 3.81 3.40
N GLY A 302 -25.72 4.78 3.96
CA GLY A 302 -25.84 4.99 5.41
C GLY A 302 -26.50 3.82 6.15
N GLN A 303 -27.44 3.13 5.51
CA GLN A 303 -28.17 1.98 6.05
C GLN A 303 -27.35 0.68 5.98
N VAL A 304 -26.36 0.62 5.08
CA VAL A 304 -25.47 -0.54 4.94
C VAL A 304 -24.34 -0.47 5.97
N THR A 305 -24.67 -0.72 7.24
CA THR A 305 -23.71 -0.75 8.37
C THR A 305 -22.86 -2.01 8.38
N MET A 306 -21.84 -2.10 9.25
CA MET A 306 -21.02 -3.31 9.38
C MET A 306 -21.78 -4.52 9.95
N THR A 307 -23.01 -4.34 10.46
CA THR A 307 -23.80 -5.39 11.11
C THR A 307 -24.82 -6.05 10.19
N VAL A 308 -25.03 -5.53 8.98
CA VAL A 308 -25.92 -6.19 8.00
C VAL A 308 -25.33 -7.56 7.59
N PRO A 309 -26.14 -8.55 7.18
CA PRO A 309 -25.70 -9.95 7.09
C PRO A 309 -24.43 -10.19 6.27
N PHE A 310 -24.31 -9.62 5.08
CA PHE A 310 -23.14 -9.85 4.22
C PHE A 310 -21.88 -9.12 4.71
N MET A 311 -22.03 -7.92 5.32
CA MET A 311 -20.89 -7.21 5.93
C MET A 311 -20.39 -7.94 7.17
N ARG A 312 -21.31 -8.50 7.96
CA ARG A 312 -20.97 -9.34 9.11
C ARG A 312 -20.26 -10.62 8.70
N ALA A 313 -20.78 -11.31 7.67
CA ALA A 313 -20.12 -12.51 7.12
C ALA A 313 -18.70 -12.20 6.62
N TYR A 314 -18.52 -11.05 5.97
CA TYR A 314 -17.21 -10.55 5.53
C TYR A 314 -16.24 -10.35 6.70
N THR A 315 -16.65 -9.64 7.76
CA THR A 315 -15.75 -9.37 8.90
C THR A 315 -15.47 -10.60 9.76
N GLU A 316 -16.47 -11.44 10.02
CA GLU A 316 -16.29 -12.70 10.76
C GLU A 316 -15.35 -13.65 10.02
N ARG A 317 -15.49 -13.76 8.69
CA ARG A 317 -14.58 -14.55 7.86
C ARG A 317 -13.16 -14.00 7.89
N LEU A 318 -12.98 -12.68 7.81
CA LEU A 318 -11.67 -12.04 7.86
C LEU A 318 -10.96 -12.37 9.18
N VAL A 319 -11.64 -12.20 10.32
CA VAL A 319 -11.09 -12.52 11.65
C VAL A 319 -10.73 -14.00 11.76
N LEU A 320 -11.64 -14.90 11.35
CA LEU A 320 -11.40 -16.33 11.37
C LEU A 320 -10.16 -16.70 10.52
N THR A 321 -10.04 -16.10 9.33
CA THR A 321 -8.93 -16.34 8.41
C THR A 321 -7.61 -15.87 9.01
N CYS A 322 -7.53 -14.62 9.50
CA CYS A 322 -6.31 -14.10 10.11
C CYS A 322 -5.87 -14.94 11.31
N HIS A 323 -6.76 -15.16 12.28
CA HIS A 323 -6.43 -15.93 13.49
C HIS A 323 -6.03 -17.38 13.16
N ARG A 324 -6.71 -18.00 12.19
CA ARG A 324 -6.34 -19.35 11.73
C ARG A 324 -4.92 -19.40 11.17
N ARG A 325 -4.43 -18.31 10.56
CA ARG A 325 -3.12 -18.23 9.91
C ARG A 325 -2.04 -17.52 10.73
N GLY A 326 -2.37 -17.06 11.94
CA GLY A 326 -1.43 -16.37 12.82
C GLY A 326 -1.10 -14.94 12.38
N ALA A 327 -2.01 -14.33 11.62
CA ALA A 327 -1.87 -13.00 11.04
C ALA A 327 -2.64 -11.93 11.85
#